data_AF-A0A848ZQH9-F1
#
_entry.id   AF-A0A848ZQH9-F1
#
_cell.length_a   1.000
_cell.length_b   1.000
_cell.length_c   1.000
_cell.angle_alpha   90.00
_cell.angle_beta   90.00
_cell.angle_gamma   90.00
#
_symmetry.space_group_name_H-M   'P 1'
#
loop_
_entity.id
_entity.type
_entity.pdbx_description
1 polymer ?
#
loop_
_entity_poly.entity_id
_entity_poly.type
_entity_poly.pdbx_seq_one_letter_code
_entity_poly.pdbx_strand_id
1 'polypeptide(L)'
;GEVQGNKTRVKVVKNKVAPPFRTAEFDIMYGAGISKVGEIIDLGVEFEIIKKSGSWFSYGDTKLGQGRDAVKNLLLDNPELLEELEDKIKEAIKTVKA
;
A
#
# COMPACT_ATOMS: atom_id res chain seq x y z
N GLY A 1 -27.55 1.44 -0.57
CA GLY A 1 -26.13 1.14 -0.37
C GLY A 1 -25.37 2.42 -0.62
N GLU A 2 -24.82 3.02 0.44
CA GLU A 2 -23.98 4.21 0.29
C GLU A 2 -22.65 3.84 -0.35
N VAL A 3 -22.21 4.66 -1.30
CA VAL A 3 -20.88 4.52 -1.93
C VAL A 3 -19.86 5.05 -0.92
N GLN A 4 -19.12 4.17 -0.26
CA GLN A 4 -18.18 4.54 0.80
C GLN A 4 -16.80 5.01 0.27
N GLY A 5 -16.53 4.86 -1.03
CA GLY A 5 -15.30 5.34 -1.65
C GLY A 5 -15.25 5.11 -3.16
N ASN A 6 -14.21 5.66 -3.79
CA ASN A 6 -13.91 5.52 -5.22
C ASN A 6 -12.49 4.99 -5.43
N LYS A 7 -12.35 4.00 -6.31
CA LYS A 7 -11.04 3.57 -6.82
C LYS A 7 -10.56 4.57 -7.86
N THR A 8 -9.39 5.17 -7.64
CA THR A 8 -8.85 6.24 -8.48
C THR A 8 -7.52 5.81 -9.08
N ARG A 9 -7.37 6.02 -10.39
CA ARG A 9 -6.12 5.80 -11.13
C ARG A 9 -5.56 7.15 -11.57
N VAL A 10 -4.32 7.42 -11.20
CA VAL A 10 -3.60 8.64 -11.57
C VAL A 10 -2.44 8.29 -12.48
N LYS A 11 -2.29 9.01 -13.60
CA LYS A 11 -1.17 8.87 -14.54
C LYS A 11 -0.34 10.15 -14.55
N VAL A 12 0.95 10.02 -14.31
CA VAL A 12 1.89 11.15 -14.37
C VAL A 12 2.23 11.44 -15.83
N VAL A 13 1.48 12.35 -16.46
CA VAL A 13 1.64 12.67 -17.89
C VAL A 13 2.90 13.49 -18.21
N LYS A 14 3.43 14.25 -17.25
CA LYS A 14 4.64 15.05 -17.42
C LYS A 14 5.43 15.06 -16.12
N ASN A 15 6.69 14.62 -16.18
CA ASN A 15 7.61 14.66 -15.06
C ASN A 15 8.98 15.13 -15.57
N LYS A 16 9.55 16.17 -14.96
CA LYS A 16 10.88 16.71 -15.30
C LYS A 16 11.98 16.26 -14.34
N VAL A 17 11.62 15.58 -13.26
CA VAL A 17 12.54 15.16 -12.19
C VAL A 17 12.82 13.66 -12.24
N ALA A 18 11.86 12.86 -12.71
CA ALA A 18 11.99 11.41 -12.82
C ALA A 18 11.24 10.88 -14.06
N PRO A 19 11.31 9.57 -14.37
CA PRO A 19 10.65 9.00 -15.54
C PRO A 19 9.15 9.36 -15.60
N PRO A 20 8.67 9.90 -16.74
CA PRO A 20 7.26 10.20 -16.94
C PRO A 20 6.44 8.91 -17.16
N PHE A 21 5.12 9.06 -17.20
CA PHE A 21 4.12 8.03 -17.53
C PHE A 21 3.93 6.91 -16.51
N ARG A 22 4.43 7.06 -15.29
CA ARG A 22 4.06 6.17 -14.19
C ARG A 22 2.58 6.30 -13.83
N THR A 23 1.97 5.18 -13.49
CA THR A 23 0.58 5.08 -13.03
C THR A 23 0.57 4.69 -11.55
N ALA A 24 -0.31 5.30 -10.77
CA ALA A 24 -0.63 4.92 -9.41
C ALA A 24 -2.12 4.63 -9.30
N GLU A 25 -2.49 3.58 -8.56
CA GLU A 25 -3.88 3.24 -8.26
C GLU A 25 -4.07 3.27 -6.75
N PHE A 26 -5.06 4.02 -6.28
CA PHE A 26 -5.38 4.10 -4.87
C PHE A 26 -6.87 4.34 -4.65
N ASP A 27 -7.35 3.94 -3.48
CA ASP A 27 -8.73 4.13 -3.07
C ASP A 27 -8.88 5.45 -2.31
N ILE A 28 -9.86 6.26 -2.70
CA ILE A 28 -10.27 7.48 -2.01
C ILE A 28 -11.55 7.17 -1.24
N MET A 29 -11.47 7.19 0.09
CA MET A 29 -12.63 6.99 0.98
C MET A 29 -13.26 8.35 1.28
N TYR A 30 -14.59 8.46 1.19
CA TYR A 30 -15.27 9.71 1.51
C TYR A 30 -15.13 10.01 3.02
N GLY A 31 -14.68 11.22 3.36
CA GLY A 31 -14.45 11.65 4.74
C GLY A 31 -13.10 11.27 5.36
N ALA A 32 -12.39 10.27 4.80
CA ALA A 32 -11.06 9.85 5.27
C ALA A 32 -9.93 10.17 4.27
N GLY A 33 -10.26 10.47 3.02
CA GLY A 33 -9.28 10.83 1.99
C GLY A 33 -8.57 9.63 1.37
N ILE A 34 -7.30 9.81 1.01
CA ILE A 34 -6.49 8.79 0.33
C ILE A 34 -6.12 7.68 1.32
N SER A 35 -6.46 6.44 1.00
CA SER A 35 -6.17 5.28 1.85
C SER A 35 -4.71 4.83 1.73
N LYS A 36 -3.77 5.61 2.27
CA LYS A 36 -2.32 5.33 2.25
C LYS A 36 -1.96 3.93 2.75
N VAL A 37 -2.63 3.47 3.81
CA VAL A 37 -2.43 2.14 4.40
C VAL A 37 -2.78 1.02 3.41
N GLY A 38 -3.80 1.20 2.59
CA GLY A 38 -4.18 0.22 1.57
C GLY A 38 -3.12 0.08 0.48
N GLU A 39 -2.55 1.22 0.07
CA GLU A 39 -1.47 1.27 -0.91
C GLU A 39 -0.18 0.62 -0.38
N ILE A 40 0.14 0.82 0.90
CA ILE A 40 1.28 0.16 1.57
C ILE A 40 1.11 -1.37 1.58
N ILE A 41 -0.10 -1.88 1.82
CA ILE A 41 -0.36 -3.33 1.79
C ILE A 41 -0.17 -3.87 0.37
N ASP A 42 -0.72 -3.18 -0.64
CA ASP A 42 -0.63 -3.61 -2.04
C ASP A 42 0.83 -3.62 -2.52
N LEU A 43 1.56 -2.52 -2.29
CA LEU A 43 2.98 -2.43 -2.62
C LEU A 43 3.80 -3.44 -1.82
N GLY A 44 3.48 -3.64 -0.54
CA GLY A 44 4.16 -4.63 0.30
C GLY A 44 4.02 -6.05 -0.22
N VAL A 45 2.85 -6.41 -0.76
CA VAL A 45 2.65 -7.71 -1.43
C VAL A 45 3.36 -7.77 -2.77
N GLU A 46 3.34 -6.68 -3.55
CA GLU A 46 4.01 -6.59 -4.86
C GLU A 46 5.54 -6.72 -4.75
N PHE A 47 6.14 -6.11 -3.72
CA PHE A 47 7.58 -6.21 -3.43
C PHE A 47 7.95 -7.43 -2.58
N GLU A 48 7.03 -8.37 -2.36
CA GLU A 48 7.23 -9.58 -1.54
C GLU A 48 7.67 -9.33 -0.08
N ILE A 49 7.49 -8.09 0.42
CA ILE A 49 7.73 -7.72 1.82
C ILE A 49 6.65 -8.34 2.72
N ILE A 50 5.40 -8.32 2.25
CA ILE A 50 4.25 -8.95 2.89
C ILE A 50 3.92 -10.24 2.14
N LYS A 51 3.96 -11.37 2.85
CA LYS A 51 3.59 -12.67 2.31
C LYS A 51 2.09 -12.87 2.40
N LYS A 52 1.46 -13.08 1.24
CA LYS A 52 0.04 -13.43 1.13
C LYS A 52 -0.13 -14.93 0.94
N SER A 53 -0.69 -15.62 1.92
CA SER A 53 -1.06 -17.04 1.84
C SER A 53 -2.59 -17.16 1.74
N GLY A 54 -3.09 -17.12 0.51
CA GLY A 54 -4.54 -17.12 0.24
C GLY A 54 -5.22 -15.85 0.74
N SER A 55 -6.04 -15.98 1.78
CA SER A 55 -6.69 -14.83 2.45
C SER A 55 -5.90 -14.27 3.64
N TRP A 56 -4.78 -14.89 4.00
CA TRP A 56 -3.94 -14.47 5.13
C TRP A 56 -2.76 -13.62 4.68
N PHE A 57 -2.46 -12.58 5.46
CA PHE A 57 -1.30 -11.72 5.29
C PHE A 57 -0.33 -11.92 6.46
N SER A 58 0.94 -12.06 6.12
CA SER A 58 2.04 -12.27 7.07
C SER A 58 3.19 -11.35 6.73
N TYR A 59 3.89 -10.86 7.73
CA TYR A 59 5.07 -10.03 7.58
C TYR A 59 6.22 -10.66 8.37
N GLY A 60 7.26 -11.09 7.67
CA GLY A 60 8.30 -11.95 8.25
C GLY A 60 7.67 -13.20 8.86
N ASP A 61 7.86 -13.36 10.17
CA ASP A 61 7.29 -14.46 10.98
C ASP A 61 5.97 -14.07 11.69
N THR A 62 5.54 -12.80 11.57
CA THR A 62 4.35 -12.27 12.25
C THR A 62 3.12 -12.37 11.36
N LYS A 63 2.01 -12.88 11.89
CA LYS A 63 0.72 -12.89 11.19
C LYS A 63 0.03 -11.54 11.37
N LEU A 64 -0.23 -10.84 10.27
CA LEU A 64 -0.91 -9.55 10.27
C LEU A 64 -2.43 -9.70 10.37
N GLY A 65 -2.99 -10.71 9.71
CA GLY A 65 -4.43 -10.98 9.78
C GLY A 65 -5.01 -11.62 8.52
N GLN A 66 -6.32 -11.84 8.55
CA GLN A 66 -7.09 -12.37 7.44
C GLN A 66 -7.82 -11.25 6.72
N GLY A 67 -7.57 -11.09 5.42
CA GLY A 67 -8.18 -10.06 4.59
C GLY A 67 -7.49 -8.69 4.70
N ARG A 68 -7.77 -7.83 3.71
CA ARG A 68 -7.15 -6.51 3.58
C ARG A 68 -7.60 -5.56 4.70
N ASP A 69 -8.87 -5.60 5.09
CA ASP A 69 -9.42 -4.73 6.13
C ASP A 69 -8.83 -5.00 7.52
N ALA A 70 -8.60 -6.26 7.88
CA ALA A 70 -7.99 -6.62 9.16
C ALA A 70 -6.55 -6.08 9.26
N VAL A 71 -5.77 -6.25 8.19
CA VAL A 71 -4.41 -5.73 8.11
C VAL A 71 -4.41 -4.19 8.12
N LYS A 72 -5.35 -3.57 7.42
CA LYS A 72 -5.50 -2.11 7.40
C LYS A 72 -5.74 -1.56 8.80
N ASN A 73 -6.64 -2.16 9.57
CA ASN A 73 -6.90 -1.75 10.95
C ASN A 73 -5.68 -1.97 11.84
N LEU A 74 -5.00 -3.12 11.72
CA LEU A 74 -3.79 -3.40 12.49
C LEU A 74 -2.67 -2.39 12.21
N LEU A 75 -2.50 -1.96 10.97
CA LEU A 75 -1.52 -0.95 10.59
C LEU A 75 -1.92 0.47 11.00
N LEU A 76 -3.22 0.77 11.07
CA LEU A 76 -3.70 2.03 11.64
C LEU A 76 -3.47 2.10 13.14
N ASP A 77 -3.63 0.98 13.84
CA ASP A 77 -3.41 0.87 15.28
C ASP A 77 -1.91 0.84 15.65
N ASN A 78 -1.05 0.42 14.71
CA ASN A 78 0.41 0.33 14.90
C ASN A 78 1.17 1.21 13.88
N PRO A 79 1.28 2.52 14.13
CA PRO A 79 1.97 3.45 13.24
C PRO A 79 3.47 3.14 13.08
N GLU A 80 4.12 2.56 14.10
CA GLU A 80 5.54 2.14 14.02
C GLU A 80 5.75 1.06 12.94
N LEU A 81 4.86 0.07 12.90
CA LEU A 81 4.90 -1.00 11.89
C LEU A 81 4.61 -0.45 10.49
N LEU A 82 3.69 0.52 10.39
CA LEU A 82 3.37 1.18 9.14
C LEU A 82 4.58 1.94 8.58
N GLU A 83 5.31 2.67 9.43
CA GLU A 83 6.50 3.42 9.03
C GLU A 83 7.64 2.46 8.62
N GLU A 84 7.85 1.38 9.36
CA GLU A 84 8.84 0.35 8.99
C GLU A 84 8.54 -0.27 7.63
N LEU A 85 7.27 -0.63 7.36
CA LEU A 85 6.85 -1.16 6.06
C LEU A 85 7.02 -0.13 4.94
N GLU A 86 6.65 1.13 5.20
CA GLU A 86 6.80 2.21 4.23
C GLU A 86 8.26 2.42 3.83
N ASP A 87 9.17 2.40 4.80
CA ASP A 87 10.60 2.57 4.53
C ASP A 87 11.18 1.39 3.75
N LYS A 88 10.83 0.15 4.10
CA LYS A 88 11.24 -1.03 3.33
C LYS A 88 10.71 -1.00 1.90
N ILE A 89 9.46 -0.56 1.70
CA ILE A 89 8.88 -0.39 0.36
C ILE A 89 9.64 0.69 -0.42
N LYS A 90 9.94 1.84 0.20
CA LYS A 90 10.73 2.91 -0.44
C LYS A 90 12.12 2.43 -0.82
N GLU A 91 12.78 1.65 0.02
CA GLU A 91 14.08 1.04 -0.29
C GLU A 91 13.96 0.07 -1.47
N ALA A 92 13.00 -0.86 -1.46
CA ALA A 92 12.76 -1.77 -2.57
C ALA A 92 12.53 -1.03 -3.90
N ILE A 93 11.73 0.05 -3.88
CA ILE A 93 11.47 0.90 -5.06
C ILE A 93 12.75 1.59 -5.57
N LYS A 94 13.67 1.99 -4.67
CA LYS A 94 14.96 2.58 -5.08
C LYS A 94 15.83 1.54 -5.79
N THR A 95 15.88 0.32 -5.27
CA THR A 95 16.73 -0.76 -5.80
C THR A 95 16.28 -1.24 -7.19
N VAL A 96 14.96 -1.28 -7.45
CA VAL A 96 14.40 -1.68 -8.76
C VAL A 96 14.68 -0.64 -9.87
N LYS A 97 15.06 0.59 -9.51
CA LYS A 97 15.38 1.68 -10.46
C LYS A 97 16.89 1.85 -10.71
N ALA A 98 17.75 1.03 -10.10
CA ALA A 98 19.19 1.05 -10.30
C ALA A 98 19.60 0.26 -11.55
#